data_AF-A0A7W9PMN9-F1
#
_entry.id   AF-A0A7W9PMN9-F1
#
_cell.length_a   1.000
_cell.length_b   1.000
_cell.length_c   1.000
_cell.angle_alpha   90.00
_cell.angle_beta   90.00
_cell.angle_gamma   90.00
#
_symmetry.space_group_name_H-M   'P 1'
#
loop_
_entity.id
_entity.type
_entity.pdbx_description
1 polymer ?
#
loop_
_entity_poly.entity_id
_entity_poly.type
_entity_poly.pdbx_seq_one_letter_code
_entity_poly.pdbx_strand_id
1 'polypeptide(L)'
;MTIGIMVHAPIVTIGTLLLFVLMDVGDGILARWHGEETLRRRMLDSIADRFAVHAVFAAYAVTAMSLPAVWLALVARDGIQTVTGMKAAKQGFIGVGGMSHKLLGLGTAVVGGWFVLRDGVPWQLSAAMVAGLTWCTVTYTVQMNRLLRRENTTGVVQVPAGLAIARGNEGDG
;
A
#
# COMPACT_ATOMS: atom_id res chain seq x y z
N MET A 1 5.95 -27.93 0.73
CA MET A 1 6.38 -28.10 2.14
C MET A 1 6.77 -26.77 2.78
N THR A 2 7.55 -25.90 2.11
CA THR A 2 7.96 -24.57 2.60
C THR A 2 6.80 -23.60 2.90
N ILE A 3 5.74 -23.61 2.08
CA ILE A 3 4.51 -22.83 2.32
C ILE A 3 3.81 -23.28 3.62
N GLY A 4 3.84 -24.57 3.96
CA GLY A 4 3.27 -25.09 5.20
C GLY A 4 4.06 -24.71 6.46
N ILE A 5 5.38 -24.50 6.36
CA ILE A 5 6.22 -24.10 7.50
C ILE A 5 5.95 -22.65 7.90
N MET A 6 5.73 -21.75 6.92
CA MET A 6 5.39 -20.34 7.22
C MET A 6 4.00 -20.17 7.84
N VAL A 7 3.09 -21.11 7.61
CA VAL A 7 1.73 -21.07 8.15
C VAL A 7 1.68 -21.48 9.62
N HIS A 8 2.63 -22.29 10.07
CA HIS A 8 2.70 -22.76 11.47
C HIS A 8 3.66 -21.95 12.35
N ALA A 9 4.28 -20.91 11.81
CA ALA A 9 5.19 -20.03 12.53
C ALA A 9 4.69 -18.59 12.49
N PRO A 10 3.60 -18.25 13.22
CA PRO A 10 2.98 -16.93 13.17
C PRO A 10 3.93 -15.79 13.50
N ILE A 11 4.91 -16.04 14.37
CA ILE A 11 5.99 -15.09 14.68
C ILE A 11 6.85 -14.79 13.44
N VAL A 12 7.15 -15.79 12.61
CA VAL A 12 7.92 -15.61 11.37
C VAL A 12 7.10 -14.81 10.36
N THR A 13 5.80 -15.09 10.22
CA THR A 13 4.91 -14.31 9.35
C THR A 13 4.86 -12.84 9.76
N ILE A 14 4.63 -12.57 11.04
CA ILE A 14 4.57 -11.20 11.59
C ILE A 14 5.92 -10.50 11.44
N GLY A 15 7.01 -11.18 11.79
CA GLY A 15 8.37 -10.65 11.66
C GLY A 15 8.71 -10.30 10.21
N THR A 16 8.33 -11.15 9.26
CA THR A 16 8.54 -10.91 7.82
C THR A 16 7.70 -9.73 7.32
N LEU A 17 6.44 -9.62 7.76
CA LEU A 17 5.57 -8.48 7.43
C LEU A 17 6.11 -7.16 7.99
N LEU A 18 6.56 -7.15 9.25
CA LEU A 18 7.18 -5.98 9.87
C LEU A 18 8.46 -5.58 9.13
N LEU A 19 9.32 -6.55 8.80
CA LEU A 19 10.53 -6.30 8.01
C LEU A 19 10.19 -5.70 6.64
N PHE A 20 9.18 -6.23 5.97
CA PHE A 20 8.71 -5.70 4.68
C PHE A 20 8.24 -4.24 4.78
N VAL A 21 7.44 -3.91 5.78
CA VAL A 21 6.99 -2.52 6.02
C VAL A 21 8.17 -1.59 6.31
N LEU A 22 9.14 -2.05 7.11
CA LEU A 22 10.35 -1.27 7.38
C LEU A 22 11.20 -1.05 6.12
N MET A 23 11.26 -2.05 5.23
CA MET A 23 11.95 -1.95 3.95
C MET A 23 11.26 -0.94 3.01
N ASP A 24 9.93 -0.95 2.87
CA ASP A 24 9.17 0.07 2.09
C ASP A 24 9.44 1.49 2.63
N VAL A 25 9.36 1.67 3.96
CA VAL A 25 9.65 2.97 4.57
C VAL A 25 11.10 3.40 4.31
N GLY A 26 12.05 2.46 4.46
CA GLY A 26 13.48 2.70 4.26
C GLY A 26 13.82 3.05 2.81
N ASP A 27 13.28 2.33 1.84
CA ASP A 27 13.51 2.65 0.43
C ASP A 27 12.96 4.04 0.10
N GLY A 28 11.78 4.41 0.63
CA GLY A 28 11.17 5.69 0.36
C GLY A 28 11.99 6.85 0.94
N ILE A 29 12.64 6.65 2.10
CA ILE A 29 13.58 7.62 2.67
C ILE A 29 14.81 7.75 1.77
N LEU A 30 15.41 6.62 1.37
CA LEU A 30 16.59 6.61 0.50
C LEU A 30 16.30 7.27 -0.87
N ALA A 31 15.10 7.09 -1.42
CA ALA A 31 14.63 7.75 -2.64
C ALA A 31 14.78 9.26 -2.57
N ARG A 32 14.26 9.82 -1.47
CA ARG A 32 14.20 11.27 -1.25
C ARG A 32 15.58 11.84 -0.99
N TRP A 33 16.45 11.08 -0.32
CA TRP A 33 17.83 11.48 -0.08
C TRP A 33 18.66 11.53 -1.37
N HIS A 34 18.43 10.62 -2.32
CA HIS A 34 19.19 10.57 -3.57
C HIS A 34 18.53 11.34 -4.72
N GLY A 35 17.34 11.92 -4.52
CA GLY A 35 16.62 12.66 -5.56
C GLY A 35 16.04 11.79 -6.69
N GLU A 36 16.02 10.47 -6.54
CA GLU A 36 15.62 9.49 -7.58
C GLU A 36 14.12 9.16 -7.56
N GLU A 37 13.29 10.10 -7.13
CA GLU A 37 11.85 9.87 -7.01
C GLU A 37 11.16 9.95 -8.39
N THR A 38 11.24 8.85 -9.14
CA THR A 38 10.65 8.73 -10.48
C THR A 38 9.27 8.09 -10.47
N LEU A 39 8.44 8.41 -11.48
CA LEU A 39 7.14 7.77 -11.69
C LEU A 39 7.28 6.23 -11.83
N ARG A 40 8.31 5.78 -12.57
CA ARG A 40 8.57 4.35 -12.81
C ARG A 40 8.86 3.63 -11.51
N ARG A 41 9.73 4.21 -10.67
CA ARG A 41 10.06 3.64 -9.35
C ARG A 41 8.81 3.50 -8.49
N ARG A 42 8.01 4.56 -8.35
CA ARG A 42 6.77 4.53 -7.56
C ARG A 42 5.75 3.51 -8.08
N MET A 43 5.66 3.33 -9.40
CA MET A 43 4.82 2.29 -9.98
C MET A 43 5.30 0.89 -9.60
N LEU A 44 6.61 0.64 -9.71
CA LEU A 44 7.19 -0.66 -9.36
C LEU A 44 7.02 -0.96 -7.87
N ASP A 45 7.28 0.02 -7.02
CA ASP A 45 7.07 -0.03 -5.58
C ASP A 45 5.61 -0.38 -5.23
N SER A 46 4.66 0.37 -5.78
CA SER A 46 3.23 0.09 -5.58
C SER A 46 2.79 -1.29 -6.11
N ILE A 47 3.41 -1.81 -7.19
CA ILE A 47 3.11 -3.15 -7.70
C ILE A 47 3.66 -4.21 -6.74
N ALA A 48 4.91 -4.04 -6.28
CA ALA A 48 5.55 -4.94 -5.34
C ALA A 48 4.77 -5.03 -4.02
N ASP A 49 4.35 -3.89 -3.46
CA ASP A 49 3.51 -3.81 -2.26
C ASP A 49 2.21 -4.60 -2.41
N ARG A 50 1.48 -4.38 -3.51
CA ARG A 50 0.22 -5.08 -3.76
C ARG A 50 0.44 -6.57 -3.91
N PHE A 51 1.48 -6.98 -4.64
CA PHE A 51 1.78 -8.40 -4.81
C PHE A 51 2.12 -9.06 -3.48
N ALA A 52 2.92 -8.40 -2.64
CA ALA A 52 3.25 -8.89 -1.30
C ALA A 52 2.00 -9.04 -0.43
N VAL A 53 1.13 -8.01 -0.40
CA VAL A 53 -0.14 -8.06 0.36
C VAL A 53 -1.06 -9.16 -0.18
N HIS A 54 -1.28 -9.24 -1.49
CA HIS A 54 -2.13 -10.28 -2.08
C HIS A 54 -1.58 -11.68 -1.83
N ALA A 55 -0.26 -11.89 -1.90
CA ALA A 55 0.36 -13.17 -1.61
C ALA A 55 0.12 -13.60 -0.15
N VAL A 56 0.24 -12.67 0.79
CA VAL A 56 -0.02 -12.92 2.23
C VAL A 56 -1.49 -13.28 2.46
N PHE A 57 -2.42 -12.49 1.91
CA PHE A 57 -3.85 -12.79 2.06
C PHE A 57 -4.29 -14.07 1.34
N ALA A 58 -3.67 -14.40 0.19
CA ALA A 58 -3.92 -15.65 -0.50
C ALA A 58 -3.42 -16.85 0.32
N ALA A 59 -2.19 -16.78 0.84
CA ALA A 59 -1.64 -17.80 1.73
C ALA A 59 -2.54 -17.99 2.96
N TYR A 60 -2.98 -16.89 3.56
CA TYR A 60 -3.86 -16.93 4.72
C TYR A 60 -5.27 -17.47 4.40
N ALA A 61 -5.84 -17.13 3.24
CA ALA A 61 -7.14 -17.65 2.81
C ALA A 61 -7.11 -19.17 2.58
N VAL A 62 -6.01 -19.71 2.02
CA VAL A 62 -5.80 -21.15 1.87
C VAL A 62 -5.79 -21.85 3.24
N THR A 63 -5.23 -21.21 4.26
CA THR A 63 -5.03 -21.83 5.58
C THR A 63 -6.24 -21.71 6.49
N ALA A 64 -6.96 -20.59 6.43
CA ALA A 64 -8.13 -20.34 7.25
C ALA A 64 -9.44 -20.83 6.61
N MET A 65 -9.41 -21.23 5.33
CA MET A 65 -10.57 -21.66 4.52
C MET A 65 -11.79 -20.72 4.52
N SER A 66 -11.66 -19.46 4.99
CA SER A 66 -12.83 -18.65 5.37
C SER A 66 -12.63 -17.12 5.32
N LEU A 67 -11.83 -16.60 4.40
CA LEU A 67 -11.60 -15.14 4.30
C LEU A 67 -11.72 -14.50 2.90
N PRO A 68 -12.68 -14.92 2.05
CA PRO A 68 -12.86 -14.30 0.74
C PRO A 68 -13.21 -12.81 0.83
N ALA A 69 -13.93 -12.36 1.86
CA ALA A 69 -14.43 -10.98 1.93
C ALA A 69 -13.32 -9.91 2.04
N VAL A 70 -12.32 -10.13 2.92
CA VAL A 70 -11.21 -9.16 3.09
C VAL A 70 -10.34 -9.12 1.84
N TRP A 71 -10.04 -10.29 1.27
CA TRP A 71 -9.25 -10.38 0.03
C TRP A 71 -9.97 -9.73 -1.15
N LEU A 72 -11.28 -9.97 -1.32
CA LEU A 72 -12.08 -9.31 -2.36
C LEU A 72 -12.14 -7.79 -2.17
N ALA A 73 -12.27 -7.32 -0.92
CA ALA A 73 -12.22 -5.89 -0.61
C ALA A 73 -10.86 -5.27 -0.97
N LEU A 74 -9.75 -5.99 -0.74
CA LEU A 74 -8.40 -5.58 -1.17
C LEU A 74 -8.29 -5.50 -2.69
N VAL A 75 -8.74 -6.53 -3.42
CA VAL A 75 -8.74 -6.53 -4.89
C VAL A 75 -9.53 -5.34 -5.43
N ALA A 76 -10.73 -5.09 -4.88
CA ALA A 76 -11.57 -3.97 -5.31
C ALA A 76 -10.90 -2.61 -5.04
N ARG A 77 -10.33 -2.44 -3.83
CA ARG A 77 -9.55 -1.25 -3.46
C ARG A 77 -8.43 -1.02 -4.46
N ASP A 78 -7.59 -2.03 -4.71
CA ASP A 78 -6.40 -1.88 -5.53
C ASP A 78 -6.74 -1.61 -6.99
N GLY A 79 -7.81 -2.21 -7.51
CA GLY A 79 -8.37 -1.87 -8.81
C GLY A 79 -8.77 -0.40 -8.90
N ILE A 80 -9.53 0.10 -7.93
CA ILE A 80 -9.96 1.51 -7.89
C ILE A 80 -8.75 2.45 -7.77
N GLN A 81 -7.80 2.16 -6.88
CA GLN A 81 -6.60 2.99 -6.67
C GLN A 81 -5.71 3.00 -7.91
N THR A 82 -5.61 1.88 -8.65
CA THR A 82 -4.87 1.81 -9.92
C THR A 82 -5.51 2.68 -10.99
N VAL A 83 -6.82 2.51 -11.22
CA VAL A 83 -7.52 3.26 -12.27
C VAL A 83 -7.46 4.76 -12.02
N THR A 84 -7.68 5.19 -10.77
CA THR A 84 -7.61 6.61 -10.39
C THR A 84 -6.17 7.14 -10.43
N GLY A 85 -5.19 6.36 -9.97
CA GLY A 85 -3.77 6.71 -10.06
C GLY A 85 -3.28 6.86 -11.50
N MET A 86 -3.68 5.97 -12.41
CA MET A 86 -3.37 6.06 -13.84
C MET A 86 -3.96 7.33 -14.48
N LYS A 87 -5.20 7.70 -14.10
CA LYS A 87 -5.81 8.95 -14.57
C LYS A 87 -5.02 10.18 -14.10
N ALA A 88 -4.58 10.19 -12.84
CA ALA A 88 -3.77 11.28 -12.28
C ALA A 88 -2.38 11.36 -12.93
N ALA A 89 -1.72 10.21 -13.13
CA ALA A 89 -0.41 10.12 -13.79
C ALA A 89 -0.45 10.66 -15.23
N LYS A 90 -1.51 10.39 -15.99
CA LYS A 90 -1.73 10.97 -17.33
C LYS A 90 -1.82 12.50 -17.33
N GLN A 91 -2.16 13.11 -16.20
CA GLN A 91 -2.21 14.56 -16.01
C GLN A 91 -0.92 15.14 -15.41
N GLY A 92 0.13 14.33 -15.25
CA GLY A 92 1.41 14.74 -14.69
C GLY A 92 1.47 14.79 -13.15
N PHE A 93 0.44 14.29 -12.47
CA PHE A 93 0.41 14.22 -11.01
C PHE A 93 0.92 12.88 -10.50
N ILE A 94 1.80 12.94 -9.51
CA ILE A 94 2.26 11.79 -8.74
C ILE A 94 1.63 11.90 -7.37
N GLY A 95 0.61 11.08 -7.10
CA GLY A 95 -0.02 11.01 -5.79
C GLY A 95 0.92 10.35 -4.78
N VAL A 96 1.36 11.10 -3.77
CA VAL A 96 1.96 10.52 -2.57
C VAL A 96 0.82 10.10 -1.65
N GLY A 97 0.65 8.79 -1.45
CA GLY A 97 -0.38 8.27 -0.53
C GLY A 97 -0.26 8.92 0.85
N GLY A 98 -1.39 9.29 1.45
CA GLY A 98 -1.42 9.94 2.75
C GLY A 98 -0.82 9.04 3.84
N MET A 99 -0.14 9.63 4.82
CA MET A 99 0.46 8.89 5.94
C MET A 99 -0.57 8.04 6.70
N SER A 100 -1.83 8.49 6.74
CA SER A 100 -2.96 7.74 7.32
C SER A 100 -3.20 6.38 6.65
N HIS A 101 -2.97 6.25 5.34
CA HIS A 101 -3.11 4.98 4.62
C HIS A 101 -2.01 3.99 4.99
N LYS A 102 -0.77 4.46 5.20
CA LYS A 102 0.36 3.63 5.67
C LYS A 102 0.14 3.19 7.13
N LEU A 103 -0.35 4.08 7.99
CA LEU A 103 -0.67 3.76 9.38
C LEU A 103 -1.78 2.71 9.51
N LEU A 104 -2.79 2.73 8.64
CA LEU A 104 -3.83 1.69 8.62
C LEU A 104 -3.23 0.33 8.26
N GLY A 105 -2.31 0.27 7.30
CA GLY A 105 -1.60 -0.96 6.93
C GLY A 105 -0.80 -1.53 8.09
N LEU A 106 -0.01 -0.69 8.78
CA LEU A 106 0.75 -1.09 9.96
C LEU A 106 -0.16 -1.56 11.10
N GLY A 107 -1.20 -0.80 11.42
CA GLY A 107 -2.16 -1.17 12.47
C GLY A 107 -2.85 -2.50 12.18
N THR A 108 -3.21 -2.74 10.92
CA THR A 108 -3.80 -4.00 10.47
C THR A 108 -2.82 -5.17 10.60
N ALA A 109 -1.55 -4.97 10.26
CA ALA A 109 -0.52 -5.99 10.40
C ALA A 109 -0.26 -6.36 11.87
N VAL A 110 -0.18 -5.36 12.76
CA VAL A 110 0.04 -5.56 14.20
C VAL A 110 -1.17 -6.24 14.85
N VAL A 111 -2.37 -5.74 14.60
CA VAL A 111 -3.61 -6.29 15.20
C VAL A 111 -3.89 -7.67 14.61
N GLY A 112 -3.77 -7.86 13.30
CA GLY A 112 -3.91 -9.15 12.65
C GLY A 112 -2.91 -10.18 13.17
N GLY A 113 -1.64 -9.79 13.30
CA GLY A 113 -0.59 -10.64 13.89
C GLY A 113 -0.89 -11.08 15.31
N TRP A 114 -1.36 -10.16 16.15
CA TRP A 114 -1.77 -10.47 17.52
C TRP A 114 -2.90 -11.50 17.59
N PHE A 115 -3.90 -11.40 16.70
CA PHE A 115 -5.00 -12.35 16.65
C PHE A 115 -4.60 -13.72 16.13
N VAL A 116 -3.69 -13.78 15.15
CA VAL A 116 -3.09 -15.04 14.70
C VAL A 116 -2.35 -15.73 15.86
N LEU A 117 -1.66 -15.00 16.72
CA LEU A 117 -1.00 -15.56 17.92
C LEU A 117 -1.98 -16.09 18.99
N ARG A 118 -3.28 -15.81 18.86
CA ARG A 118 -4.33 -16.24 19.79
C ARG A 118 -5.31 -17.25 19.19
N ASP A 119 -4.94 -17.87 18.06
CA ASP A 119 -5.72 -18.90 17.35
C ASP A 119 -7.17 -18.50 17.02
N GLY A 120 -7.44 -17.21 16.89
CA GLY A 120 -8.77 -16.70 16.62
C GLY A 120 -8.71 -15.47 15.75
N VAL A 121 -9.32 -15.53 14.56
CA VAL A 121 -9.62 -14.32 13.78
C VAL A 121 -11.10 -13.99 13.98
N PRO A 122 -11.40 -13.05 14.89
CA PRO A 122 -12.78 -12.68 15.17
C PRO A 122 -13.40 -12.05 13.92
N TRP A 123 -14.65 -12.40 13.61
CA TRP A 123 -15.38 -11.83 12.48
C TRP A 123 -15.42 -10.29 12.54
N GLN A 124 -15.40 -9.73 13.75
CA GLN A 124 -15.35 -8.30 14.02
C GLN A 124 -14.08 -7.65 13.45
N LEU A 125 -12.95 -8.37 13.49
CA LEU A 125 -11.70 -7.89 12.91
C LEU A 125 -11.79 -7.87 11.39
N SER A 126 -12.31 -8.94 10.77
CA SER A 126 -12.53 -9.00 9.33
C SER A 126 -13.47 -7.87 8.87
N ALA A 127 -14.55 -7.62 9.60
CA ALA A 127 -15.47 -6.52 9.33
C ALA A 127 -14.79 -5.15 9.47
N ALA A 128 -14.00 -4.94 10.53
CA ALA A 128 -13.24 -3.70 10.74
C ALA A 128 -12.19 -3.48 9.65
N MET A 129 -11.50 -4.54 9.19
CA MET A 129 -10.56 -4.47 8.08
C MET A 129 -11.25 -4.08 6.78
N VAL A 130 -12.38 -4.72 6.44
CA VAL A 130 -13.18 -4.36 5.25
C VAL A 130 -13.65 -2.91 5.35
N ALA A 131 -14.15 -2.47 6.51
CA ALA A 131 -14.56 -1.09 6.72
C ALA A 131 -13.39 -0.10 6.56
N GLY A 132 -12.23 -0.41 7.13
CA GLY A 132 -11.00 0.39 6.99
C GLY A 132 -10.52 0.48 5.53
N LEU A 133 -10.51 -0.64 4.81
CA LEU A 133 -10.17 -0.67 3.39
C LEU A 133 -11.15 0.14 2.55
N THR A 134 -12.45 0.04 2.85
CA THR A 134 -13.50 0.82 2.19
C THR A 134 -13.31 2.31 2.44
N TRP A 135 -13.09 2.70 3.70
CA TRP A 135 -12.82 4.09 4.08
C TRP A 135 -11.57 4.64 3.37
N CYS A 136 -10.48 3.88 3.35
CA CYS A 136 -9.26 4.24 2.64
C CYS A 136 -9.48 4.41 1.13
N THR A 137 -10.31 3.55 0.53
CA THR A 137 -10.69 3.62 -0.88
C THR A 137 -11.49 4.89 -1.17
N VAL A 138 -12.49 5.18 -0.35
CA VAL A 138 -13.35 6.37 -0.49
C VAL A 138 -12.53 7.64 -0.34
N THR A 139 -11.75 7.76 0.74
CA THR A 139 -10.91 8.94 1.01
C THR A 139 -9.87 9.17 -0.08
N TYR A 140 -9.21 8.11 -0.55
CA TYR A 140 -8.28 8.19 -1.68
C TYR A 140 -8.99 8.64 -2.96
N THR A 141 -10.15 8.07 -3.27
CA THR A 141 -10.93 8.41 -4.47
C THR A 141 -11.38 9.88 -4.42
N VAL A 142 -11.82 10.37 -3.27
CA VAL A 142 -12.19 11.79 -3.08
C VAL A 142 -10.97 12.69 -3.30
N GLN A 143 -9.82 12.35 -2.71
CA GLN A 143 -8.57 13.11 -2.88
C GLN A 143 -8.14 13.13 -4.35
N MET A 144 -8.17 11.99 -5.03
CA MET A 144 -7.81 11.90 -6.45
C MET A 144 -8.79 12.66 -7.33
N ASN A 145 -10.09 12.59 -7.08
CA ASN A 145 -11.07 13.34 -7.85
C ASN A 145 -10.89 14.85 -7.69
N ARG A 146 -10.54 15.34 -6.48
CA ARG A 146 -10.21 16.76 -6.26
C ARG A 146 -8.95 17.17 -7.03
N LEU A 147 -7.90 16.34 -7.01
CA LEU A 147 -6.70 16.55 -7.81
C LEU A 147 -7.01 16.62 -9.31
N LEU A 148 -7.79 15.67 -9.82
CA LEU A 148 -8.19 15.61 -11.24
C LEU A 148 -9.02 16.82 -11.66
N ARG A 149 -9.71 17.48 -10.72
CA ARG A 149 -10.47 18.73 -10.92
C ARG A 149 -9.64 19.99 -10.73
N ARG A 150 -8.34 19.86 -10.42
CA ARG A 150 -7.44 20.98 -10.05
C ARG A 150 -7.96 21.80 -8.86
N GLU A 151 -8.76 21.19 -7.99
CA GLU A 151 -9.18 21.82 -6.74
C GLU A 151 -8.01 21.83 -5.74
N ASN A 152 -7.91 22.88 -4.94
CA ASN A 152 -6.80 23.08 -4.00
C ASN A 152 -6.72 21.87 -3.03
N THR A 153 -5.64 21.11 -3.11
CA THR A 153 -5.48 19.83 -2.38
C THR A 153 -4.54 20.02 -1.22
N THR A 154 -5.04 20.65 -0.16
CA THR A 154 -4.36 20.69 1.15
C THR A 154 -4.08 19.26 1.60
N GLY A 155 -2.80 18.89 1.68
CA GLY A 155 -2.34 17.59 2.18
C GLY A 155 -1.88 16.57 1.14
N VAL A 156 -1.95 16.86 -0.16
CA VAL A 156 -1.29 16.04 -1.19
C VAL A 156 0.06 16.68 -1.50
N VAL A 157 1.16 16.01 -1.17
CA VAL A 157 2.49 16.44 -1.64
C VAL A 157 2.55 16.17 -3.14
N GLN A 158 2.23 17.19 -3.93
CA GLN A 158 2.43 17.16 -5.37
C GLN A 158 3.92 17.31 -5.63
N VAL A 159 4.57 16.24 -6.07
CA VAL A 159 5.90 16.37 -6.71
C VAL A 159 5.64 16.51 -8.21
N PRO A 160 5.91 17.67 -8.82
CA PRO A 160 5.75 17.84 -10.26
C PRO A 160 6.66 16.85 -10.98
N ALA A 161 6.11 16.04 -11.90
CA ALA A 161 6.89 15.05 -12.63
C ALA A 161 8.11 15.65 -13.37
N GLY A 162 8.06 16.94 -13.73
CA GLY A 162 9.14 17.67 -14.40
C GLY A 162 10.30 18.12 -13.50
N LEU A 163 10.12 18.23 -12.19
CA LEU A 163 11.19 18.63 -11.27
C LEU A 163 12.23 17.52 -11.04
N ALA A 164 11.87 16.26 -11.31
CA ALA A 164 12.80 15.13 -11.31
C ALA A 164 13.66 15.07 -12.59
N ILE A 165 13.22 15.69 -13.69
CA ILE A 165 13.95 15.70 -14.97
C ILE A 165 14.89 16.90 -15.06
N ALA A 166 14.49 18.05 -14.51
CA ALA A 166 15.28 19.29 -14.61
C ALA A 166 16.64 19.24 -13.88
N ARG A 167 16.80 18.38 -12.86
CA ARG A 167 18.08 18.25 -12.13
C ARG A 167 19.08 17.24 -12.74
N GLY A 168 18.68 16.49 -13.77
CA GLY A 168 19.56 15.54 -14.44
C GLY A 168 20.39 16.14 -15.59
N ASN A 169 20.13 17.39 -15.99
CA ASN A 169 20.75 18.04 -17.14
C ASN A 169 21.69 19.20 -16.78
N GLU A 170 21.94 19.48 -15.50
CA GLU A 170 22.85 20.54 -15.06
C GLU A 170 24.27 20.03 -14.72
N GLY A 171 24.59 18.77 -15.05
CA GLY A 171 25.87 18.13 -14.68
C GLY A 171 26.90 17.91 -15.80
N ASP A 172 26.54 18.16 -17.07
CA ASP A 172 27.41 17.88 -18.23
C ASP A 172 27.77 19.15 -19.01
N GLY A 173 28.26 20.18 -18.30
CA GLY A 173 28.77 21.44 -18.86
C GLY A 173 30.18 21.74 -18.41
#